data_AF-A0A8S4EWD1-F1
#
_entry.id   AF-A0A8S4EWD1-F1
#
_cell.length_a   1.000
_cell.length_b   1.000
_cell.length_c   1.000
_cell.angle_alpha   90.00
_cell.angle_beta   90.00
_cell.angle_gamma   90.00
#
_symmetry.space_group_name_H-M   'P 1'
#
loop_
_entity.id
_entity.type
_entity.pdbx_description
1 polymer ?
#
loop_
_entity_poly.entity_id
_entity_poly.type
_entity_poly.pdbx_seq_one_letter_code
_entity_poly.pdbx_strand_id
1 'polypeptide(L)'
;MASLAAAQVQEVRSITRIERIGAHSHIRGLGLDDSLEPRAVSQGMVGQKMARKAAGVVLQMIREGKIAGRAVLLAGQPGTGKTAIAMGLAQALGPDTPFTSMAGSEIYSLEMSKTEALTQAIRKSIGIRIKEESEIIEGEVVEVVVERAAGGGARVGRLTLKTTDMETNYDMGAKMIDQLLKEKHCLAGGVMEGGVVEVVVERAAGGGARVGRLTLKTTDMEANYDMGAKMIDQLLKEKVQAGDVITIDKATGKINKLGRSFARARDYDATGQQARFVQCPEGELQKRKEVVHTVTLHEVDVINSRTHGFLALFSGDTGEIKSEIREQINGKVAEWREEGKAEMIPGVLFIDEAHMLDIECFSFLNRALESETAPVVMMATNRGITRIRGTNYKSPHGIPLDLLDRMIIVPTSPYSQRDLNQILSIRCEEEDCQMSADALTVLTRVATETSLRYAIQLITTASLVARRRKATEVSMEDVKKVYSLFLDEHRSSQFLKEYQDEFMFDDGVDNKVQAMEVSQ
;
A
#
# COMPACT_ATOMS: atom_id res chain seq x y z
N MET A 1 16.99 -4.13 24.42
CA MET A 1 16.43 -2.77 24.26
C MET A 1 17.37 -1.92 23.40
N ALA A 2 17.40 -2.18 22.09
CA ALA A 2 17.92 -1.24 21.10
C ALA A 2 16.69 -0.60 20.47
N SER A 3 16.62 0.72 20.54
CA SER A 3 15.54 1.54 19.99
C SER A 3 15.19 1.08 18.58
N LEU A 4 13.92 0.75 18.35
CA LEU A 4 13.24 1.08 17.10
C LEU A 4 13.37 2.60 16.93
N ALA A 5 14.56 3.04 16.52
CA ALA A 5 14.81 4.42 16.19
C ALA A 5 13.93 4.69 14.98
N ALA A 6 12.89 5.49 15.23
CA ALA A 6 12.01 6.12 14.27
C ALA A 6 12.68 6.29 12.90
N ALA A 7 12.61 5.25 12.07
CA ALA A 7 12.78 5.40 10.65
C ALA A 7 11.58 6.25 10.26
N GLN A 8 11.85 7.49 9.87
CA GLN A 8 10.85 8.45 9.45
C GLN A 8 9.93 7.81 8.40
N VAL A 9 8.78 7.33 8.84
CA VAL A 9 7.63 7.12 7.97
C VAL A 9 7.16 8.52 7.64
N GLN A 10 7.79 9.13 6.63
CA GLN A 10 7.27 10.34 6.03
C GLN A 10 5.87 9.99 5.53
N GLU A 11 4.85 10.55 6.17
CA GLU A 11 3.48 10.58 5.64
C GLU A 11 3.57 11.08 4.19
N VAL A 12 3.38 10.16 3.27
CA VAL A 12 3.29 10.44 1.86
C VAL A 12 2.06 11.32 1.69
N ARG A 13 2.28 12.62 1.50
CA ARG A 13 1.30 13.50 0.86
C ARG A 13 0.85 12.75 -0.38
N SER A 14 -0.45 12.48 -0.43
CA SER A 14 -1.15 11.84 -1.54
C SER A 14 -0.59 12.34 -2.87
N ILE A 15 0.33 11.58 -3.44
CA ILE A 15 0.49 11.55 -4.89
C ILE A 15 -0.92 11.15 -5.33
N THR A 16 -1.64 12.08 -5.96
CA THR A 16 -2.83 11.75 -6.75
C THR A 16 -2.46 10.53 -7.57
N ARG A 17 -2.89 9.35 -7.11
CA ARG A 17 -2.66 8.11 -7.83
C ARG A 17 -3.24 8.36 -9.20
N ILE A 18 -2.38 8.44 -10.21
CA ILE A 18 -2.83 8.36 -11.59
C ILE A 18 -3.19 6.88 -11.77
N GLU A 19 -4.34 6.48 -11.24
CA GLU A 19 -4.94 5.19 -11.56
C GLU A 19 -5.30 5.29 -13.05
N ARG A 20 -4.38 4.79 -13.90
CA ARG A 20 -4.65 4.66 -15.32
C ARG A 20 -5.78 3.65 -15.48
N ILE A 21 -6.71 3.93 -16.39
CA ILE A 21 -7.81 3.02 -16.72
C ILE A 21 -7.18 1.70 -17.19
N GLY A 22 -7.40 0.65 -16.40
CA GLY A 22 -6.88 -0.69 -16.64
C GLY A 22 -7.99 -1.62 -17.14
N ALA A 23 -7.63 -2.85 -17.51
CA ALA A 23 -8.60 -3.87 -17.92
C ALA A 23 -9.63 -4.20 -16.83
N HIS A 24 -9.32 -3.95 -15.56
CA HIS A 24 -10.15 -4.27 -14.39
C HIS A 24 -10.52 -3.06 -13.52
N SER A 25 -10.22 -1.82 -13.93
CA SER A 25 -10.50 -0.61 -13.11
C SER A 25 -11.98 -0.38 -12.82
N HIS A 26 -12.84 -0.78 -13.75
CA HIS A 26 -14.30 -0.75 -13.62
C HIS A 26 -14.86 -1.65 -12.50
N ILE A 27 -14.09 -2.62 -12.01
CA ILE A 27 -14.54 -3.57 -10.99
C ILE A 27 -14.38 -2.93 -9.61
N ARG A 28 -15.50 -2.76 -8.90
CA ARG A 28 -15.56 -2.11 -7.57
C ARG A 28 -15.94 -3.07 -6.45
N GLY A 29 -16.13 -4.36 -6.76
CA GLY A 29 -16.51 -5.39 -5.82
C GLY A 29 -17.10 -6.62 -6.52
N LEU A 30 -17.60 -7.58 -5.75
CA LEU A 30 -18.21 -8.81 -6.29
C LEU A 30 -19.68 -8.62 -6.74
N GLY A 31 -20.32 -7.50 -6.40
CA GLY A 31 -21.70 -7.17 -6.78
C GLY A 31 -22.76 -8.08 -6.15
N LEU A 32 -22.50 -8.56 -4.94
CA LEU A 32 -23.41 -9.41 -4.16
C LEU A 32 -24.33 -8.56 -3.27
N ASP A 33 -25.47 -9.10 -2.88
CA ASP A 33 -26.28 -8.55 -1.79
C ASP A 33 -25.89 -9.15 -0.42
N ASP A 34 -26.59 -8.72 0.64
CA ASP A 34 -26.34 -9.14 2.02
C ASP A 34 -26.60 -10.64 2.24
N SER A 35 -27.33 -11.30 1.34
CA SER A 35 -27.57 -12.74 1.35
C SER A 35 -26.56 -13.54 0.52
N LEU A 36 -25.49 -12.88 0.04
CA LEU A 36 -24.49 -13.42 -0.87
C LEU A 36 -25.04 -13.81 -2.25
N GLU A 37 -26.22 -13.31 -2.64
CA GLU A 37 -26.77 -13.56 -3.96
C GLU A 37 -26.23 -12.53 -4.98
N PRO A 38 -25.79 -13.00 -6.16
CA PRO A 38 -25.21 -12.12 -7.18
C PRO A 38 -26.30 -11.37 -7.95
N ARG A 39 -26.22 -10.05 -7.92
CA ARG A 39 -27.04 -9.20 -8.80
C ARG A 39 -26.61 -9.34 -10.25
N ALA A 40 -27.54 -9.20 -11.19
CA ALA A 40 -27.28 -9.37 -12.62
C ALA A 40 -26.17 -8.43 -13.14
N VAL A 41 -26.26 -7.16 -12.76
CA VAL A 41 -25.25 -6.12 -13.01
C VAL A 41 -25.08 -5.33 -11.71
N SER A 42 -23.87 -5.33 -11.14
CA SER A 42 -23.57 -4.56 -9.92
C SER A 42 -22.05 -4.46 -9.71
N GLN A 43 -21.58 -3.31 -9.21
CA GLN A 43 -20.16 -3.05 -8.89
C GLN A 43 -19.18 -3.36 -10.03
N GLY A 44 -19.60 -3.13 -11.28
CA GLY A 44 -18.81 -3.42 -12.48
C GLY A 44 -18.79 -4.89 -12.89
N MET A 45 -19.40 -5.79 -12.12
CA MET A 45 -19.51 -7.22 -12.44
C MET A 45 -20.84 -7.53 -13.14
N VAL A 46 -20.76 -8.35 -14.19
CA VAL A 46 -21.90 -8.83 -14.99
C VAL A 46 -21.84 -10.35 -15.10
N GLY A 47 -22.98 -11.02 -15.00
CA GLY A 47 -23.06 -12.46 -15.18
C GLY A 47 -22.24 -13.23 -14.11
N GLN A 48 -21.63 -14.37 -14.51
CA GLN A 48 -20.86 -15.30 -13.65
C GLN A 48 -21.47 -15.56 -12.27
N LYS A 49 -22.79 -15.75 -12.21
CA LYS A 49 -23.54 -15.81 -10.94
C LYS A 49 -22.97 -16.84 -9.98
N MET A 50 -22.78 -18.08 -10.44
CA MET A 50 -22.27 -19.16 -9.58
C MET A 50 -20.85 -18.88 -9.07
N ALA A 51 -19.95 -18.40 -9.94
CA ALA A 51 -18.57 -18.12 -9.56
C ALA A 51 -18.47 -16.91 -8.61
N ARG A 52 -19.29 -15.87 -8.81
CA ARG A 52 -19.38 -14.71 -7.91
C ARG A 52 -19.96 -15.08 -6.55
N LYS A 53 -21.00 -15.92 -6.51
CA LYS A 53 -21.56 -16.44 -5.26
C LYS A 53 -20.51 -17.26 -4.51
N ALA A 54 -19.79 -18.15 -5.19
CA ALA A 54 -18.69 -18.91 -4.60
C ALA A 54 -17.59 -17.99 -4.05
N ALA A 55 -17.19 -16.96 -4.81
CA ALA A 55 -16.24 -15.96 -4.34
C ALA A 55 -16.76 -15.16 -3.12
N GLY A 56 -18.08 -14.92 -3.03
CA GLY A 56 -18.72 -14.33 -1.85
C GLY A 56 -18.63 -15.20 -0.60
N VAL A 57 -18.79 -16.52 -0.76
CA VAL A 57 -18.57 -17.46 0.34
C VAL A 57 -17.10 -17.45 0.76
N VAL A 58 -16.16 -17.41 -0.19
CA VAL A 58 -14.72 -17.27 0.09
C VAL A 58 -14.42 -15.96 0.82
N LEU A 59 -15.02 -14.84 0.40
CA LEU A 59 -14.90 -13.54 1.08
C LEU A 59 -15.32 -13.65 2.55
N GLN A 60 -16.47 -14.28 2.82
CA GLN A 60 -16.97 -14.46 4.17
C GLN A 60 -16.04 -15.36 5.01
N MET A 61 -15.51 -16.44 4.42
CA MET A 61 -14.56 -17.32 5.09
C MET A 61 -13.25 -16.60 5.44
N ILE A 62 -12.77 -15.69 4.58
CA ILE A 62 -11.60 -14.84 4.86
C ILE A 62 -11.89 -13.90 6.05
N ARG A 63 -13.03 -13.20 6.02
CA ARG A 63 -13.43 -12.29 7.10
C ARG A 63 -13.61 -12.98 8.45
N GLU A 64 -14.07 -14.23 8.45
CA GLU A 64 -14.22 -15.05 9.65
C GLU A 64 -12.93 -15.76 10.09
N GLY A 65 -11.84 -15.68 9.30
CA GLY A 65 -10.56 -16.32 9.61
C GLY A 65 -10.58 -17.86 9.60
N LYS A 66 -11.60 -18.48 8.97
CA LYS A 66 -11.83 -19.95 9.02
C LYS A 66 -11.13 -20.75 7.92
N ILE A 67 -10.41 -20.09 7.02
CA ILE A 67 -9.89 -20.67 5.76
C ILE A 67 -8.38 -20.89 5.76
N ALA A 68 -7.77 -21.06 6.95
CA ALA A 68 -6.36 -21.40 7.03
C ALA A 68 -6.07 -22.71 6.26
N GLY A 69 -5.09 -22.66 5.36
CA GLY A 69 -4.58 -23.79 4.60
C GLY A 69 -5.44 -24.36 3.48
N ARG A 70 -6.39 -23.60 2.95
CA ARG A 70 -7.10 -23.96 1.71
C ARG A 70 -6.73 -23.05 0.55
N ALA A 71 -6.58 -23.65 -0.62
CA ALA A 71 -6.41 -22.91 -1.87
C ALA A 71 -7.69 -22.95 -2.72
N VAL A 72 -7.95 -21.88 -3.46
CA VAL A 72 -9.10 -21.75 -4.36
C VAL A 72 -8.60 -21.72 -5.79
N LEU A 73 -9.13 -22.57 -6.66
CA LEU A 73 -8.79 -22.62 -8.08
C LEU A 73 -9.92 -22.05 -8.95
N LEU A 74 -9.68 -20.93 -9.61
CA LEU A 74 -10.54 -20.40 -10.67
C LEU A 74 -10.20 -21.10 -11.99
N ALA A 75 -11.10 -21.95 -12.47
CA ALA A 75 -10.91 -22.69 -13.73
C ALA A 75 -11.91 -22.25 -14.79
N GLY A 76 -11.48 -22.17 -16.05
CA GLY A 76 -12.38 -21.94 -17.18
C GLY A 76 -11.68 -21.32 -18.38
N GLN A 77 -12.41 -21.15 -19.47
CA GLN A 77 -11.86 -20.68 -20.74
C GLN A 77 -11.22 -19.28 -20.63
N PRO A 78 -10.31 -18.90 -21.54
CA PRO A 78 -9.84 -17.52 -21.65
C PRO A 78 -11.03 -16.54 -21.80
N GLY A 79 -10.93 -15.36 -21.18
CA GLY A 79 -11.98 -14.33 -21.29
C GLY A 79 -13.23 -14.52 -20.43
N THR A 80 -13.32 -15.56 -19.59
CA THR A 80 -14.48 -15.79 -18.70
C THR A 80 -14.47 -14.96 -17.40
N GLY A 81 -13.48 -14.09 -17.19
CA GLY A 81 -13.43 -13.18 -16.04
C GLY A 81 -12.84 -13.77 -14.75
N LYS A 82 -11.96 -14.77 -14.82
CA LYS A 82 -11.25 -15.31 -13.64
C LYS A 82 -10.50 -14.23 -12.84
N THR A 83 -9.62 -13.48 -13.50
CA THR A 83 -8.88 -12.35 -12.91
C THR A 83 -9.84 -11.26 -12.43
N ALA A 84 -10.95 -11.02 -13.14
CA ALA A 84 -11.99 -10.08 -12.74
C ALA A 84 -12.66 -10.47 -11.41
N ILE A 85 -12.95 -11.75 -11.19
CA ILE A 85 -13.51 -12.25 -9.92
C ILE A 85 -12.49 -12.07 -8.78
N ALA A 86 -11.22 -12.36 -9.00
CA ALA A 86 -10.17 -12.15 -8.00
C ALA A 86 -10.00 -10.66 -7.64
N MET A 87 -10.04 -9.77 -8.64
CA MET A 87 -10.05 -8.32 -8.41
C MET A 87 -11.31 -7.86 -7.66
N GLY A 88 -12.47 -8.40 -8.00
CA GLY A 88 -13.72 -8.12 -7.28
C GLY A 88 -13.65 -8.55 -5.81
N LEU A 89 -13.00 -9.68 -5.53
CA LEU A 89 -12.72 -10.15 -4.17
C LEU A 89 -11.79 -9.18 -3.45
N ALA A 90 -10.70 -8.74 -4.09
CA ALA A 90 -9.76 -7.76 -3.53
C ALA A 90 -10.47 -6.46 -3.12
N GLN A 91 -11.29 -5.91 -4.02
CA GLN A 91 -12.05 -4.69 -3.76
C GLN A 91 -13.08 -4.88 -2.63
N ALA A 92 -13.69 -6.06 -2.53
CA ALA A 92 -14.67 -6.37 -1.49
C ALA A 92 -14.06 -6.63 -0.10
N LEU A 93 -12.78 -7.07 -0.04
CA LEU A 93 -12.04 -7.19 1.23
C LEU A 93 -11.72 -5.81 1.83
N GLY A 94 -11.52 -4.82 0.97
CA GLY A 94 -11.23 -3.44 1.38
C GLY A 94 -9.73 -3.15 1.45
N PRO A 95 -9.35 -1.87 1.64
CA PRO A 95 -7.96 -1.42 1.55
C PRO A 95 -7.07 -1.93 2.70
N ASP A 96 -7.66 -2.35 3.81
CA ASP A 96 -6.91 -2.81 4.99
C ASP A 96 -6.46 -4.28 4.88
N THR A 97 -7.03 -5.05 3.95
CA THR A 97 -6.64 -6.44 3.74
C THR A 97 -5.61 -6.51 2.61
N PRO A 98 -4.41 -7.08 2.86
CA PRO A 98 -3.41 -7.17 1.81
C PRO A 98 -3.87 -8.12 0.71
N PHE A 99 -3.73 -7.66 -0.53
CA PHE A 99 -3.99 -8.44 -1.72
C PHE A 99 -2.76 -8.38 -2.63
N THR A 100 -2.12 -9.52 -2.84
CA THR A 100 -0.96 -9.65 -3.74
C THR A 100 -1.40 -10.36 -5.00
N SER A 101 -1.21 -9.74 -6.16
CA SER A 101 -1.40 -10.35 -7.47
C SER A 101 -0.05 -10.65 -8.09
N MET A 102 0.10 -11.83 -8.69
CA MET A 102 1.27 -12.16 -9.49
C MET A 102 0.89 -13.10 -10.64
N ALA A 103 1.65 -13.07 -11.73
CA ALA A 103 1.55 -14.08 -12.77
C ALA A 103 2.51 -15.25 -12.48
N GLY A 104 2.12 -16.47 -12.83
CA GLY A 104 2.97 -17.66 -12.62
C GLY A 104 4.33 -17.57 -13.32
N SER A 105 4.45 -16.76 -14.38
CA SER A 105 5.70 -16.50 -15.09
C SER A 105 6.65 -15.55 -14.33
N GLU A 106 6.14 -14.68 -13.46
CA GLU A 106 6.94 -13.65 -12.74
C GLU A 106 7.88 -14.26 -11.70
N ILE A 107 7.65 -15.51 -11.28
CA ILE A 107 8.50 -16.23 -10.31
C ILE A 107 9.86 -16.60 -10.90
N TYR A 108 9.94 -16.69 -12.23
CA TYR A 108 11.17 -17.05 -12.92
C TYR A 108 12.01 -15.79 -13.16
N SER A 109 12.90 -15.49 -12.20
CA SER A 109 13.85 -14.39 -12.28
C SER A 109 15.30 -14.88 -12.23
N LEU A 110 16.21 -14.08 -12.77
CA LEU A 110 17.66 -14.26 -12.60
C LEU A 110 18.19 -13.58 -11.32
N GLU A 111 17.44 -12.63 -10.76
CA GLU A 111 17.86 -11.83 -9.59
C GLU A 111 17.62 -12.56 -8.27
N MET A 112 16.62 -13.43 -8.21
CA MET A 112 16.25 -14.18 -7.01
C MET A 112 15.74 -15.58 -7.36
N SER A 113 15.89 -16.50 -6.41
CA SER A 113 15.36 -17.87 -6.55
C SER A 113 13.83 -17.91 -6.58
N LYS A 114 13.27 -18.95 -7.24
CA LYS A 114 11.81 -19.18 -7.33
C LYS A 114 11.15 -19.28 -5.96
N THR A 115 11.81 -19.96 -5.03
CA THR A 115 11.36 -20.12 -3.65
C THR A 115 11.35 -18.79 -2.91
N GLU A 116 12.34 -17.93 -3.16
CA GLU A 116 12.38 -16.59 -2.57
C GLU A 116 11.27 -15.71 -3.11
N ALA A 117 11.03 -15.70 -4.43
CA ALA A 117 9.94 -14.94 -5.05
C ALA A 117 8.56 -15.35 -4.47
N LEU A 118 8.31 -16.67 -4.34
CA LEU A 118 7.09 -17.19 -3.71
C LEU A 118 7.00 -16.84 -2.22
N THR A 119 8.12 -16.89 -1.49
CA THR A 119 8.14 -16.51 -0.07
C THR A 119 7.80 -15.04 0.11
N GLN A 120 8.35 -14.16 -0.73
CA GLN A 120 8.01 -12.74 -0.72
C GLN A 120 6.55 -12.51 -1.06
N ALA A 121 5.99 -13.20 -2.06
CA ALA A 121 4.58 -13.08 -2.42
C ALA A 121 3.63 -13.50 -1.27
N ILE A 122 3.96 -14.58 -0.56
CA ILE A 122 3.23 -15.02 0.63
C ILE A 122 3.31 -13.96 1.74
N ARG A 123 4.52 -13.45 2.03
CA ARG A 123 4.72 -12.46 3.10
C ARG A 123 4.13 -11.08 2.77
N LYS A 124 4.04 -10.69 1.49
CA LYS A 124 3.29 -9.51 1.04
C LYS A 124 1.78 -9.67 1.25
N SER A 125 1.29 -10.90 1.26
CA SER A 125 -0.12 -11.24 1.44
C SER A 125 -0.52 -11.40 2.91
N ILE A 126 0.40 -11.18 3.85
CA ILE A 126 0.11 -11.25 5.29
C ILE A 126 0.34 -9.86 5.88
N GLY A 127 -0.71 -9.29 6.47
CA GLY A 127 -0.70 -7.97 7.07
C GLY A 127 -0.55 -8.05 8.59
N ILE A 128 0.08 -7.05 9.16
CA ILE A 128 0.14 -6.77 10.58
C ILE A 128 -0.51 -5.41 10.79
N ARG A 129 -1.58 -5.39 11.57
CA ARG A 129 -2.22 -4.16 12.02
C ARG A 129 -1.68 -3.81 13.40
N ILE A 130 -0.96 -2.70 13.46
CA ILE A 130 -0.39 -2.16 14.69
C ILE A 130 -1.26 -0.98 15.12
N LYS A 131 -1.70 -1.03 16.37
CA LYS A 131 -2.46 0.06 16.99
C LYS A 131 -1.52 0.84 17.88
N GLU A 132 -1.33 2.12 17.56
CA GLU A 132 -0.50 3.02 18.35
C GLU A 132 -1.37 4.17 18.87
N GLU A 133 -1.31 4.41 20.18
CA GLU A 133 -1.92 5.60 20.77
C GLU A 133 -0.91 6.73 20.74
N SER A 134 -1.24 7.81 20.03
CA SER A 134 -0.42 9.02 20.01
C SER A 134 -1.17 10.19 20.63
N GLU A 135 -0.49 10.93 21.50
CA GLU A 135 -0.99 12.20 22.01
C GLU A 135 -0.64 13.30 21.00
N ILE A 136 -1.66 13.88 20.38
CA ILE A 136 -1.52 14.98 19.42
C ILE A 136 -2.04 16.28 20.03
N ILE A 137 -1.37 17.38 19.74
CA ILE A 137 -1.83 18.73 20.06
C ILE A 137 -2.28 19.38 18.75
N GLU A 138 -3.54 19.76 18.65
CA GLU A 138 -4.13 20.36 17.45
C GLU A 138 -4.70 21.74 17.79
N GLY A 139 -4.26 22.79 17.08
CA GLY A 139 -4.74 24.14 17.33
C GLY A 139 -4.31 25.17 16.28
N GLU A 140 -4.98 26.31 16.29
CA GLU A 140 -4.55 27.51 15.57
C GLU A 140 -3.44 28.20 16.36
N VAL A 141 -2.36 28.55 15.66
CA VAL A 141 -1.25 29.33 16.19
C VAL A 141 -1.69 30.78 16.36
N VAL A 142 -1.74 31.26 17.60
CA VAL A 142 -2.02 32.67 17.91
C VAL A 142 -0.75 33.49 17.78
N GLU A 143 0.33 33.00 18.38
CA GLU A 143 1.62 33.68 18.47
C GLU A 143 2.76 32.67 18.60
N VAL A 144 3.91 33.01 18.00
CA VAL A 144 5.17 32.27 18.11
C VAL A 144 6.25 33.27 18.50
N VAL A 145 6.74 33.17 19.73
CA VAL A 145 7.85 33.99 20.24
C VAL A 145 9.09 33.11 20.28
N VAL A 146 10.13 33.47 19.52
CA VAL A 146 11.42 32.78 19.58
C VAL A 146 12.46 33.73 20.17
N GLU A 147 12.91 33.42 21.37
CA GLU A 147 13.99 34.14 22.02
C GLU A 147 15.32 33.54 21.56
N ARG A 148 16.06 34.31 20.77
CA ARG A 148 17.47 34.02 20.54
C ARG A 148 18.25 34.64 21.68
N ALA A 149 18.94 33.82 22.46
CA ALA A 149 19.93 34.31 23.42
C ALA A 149 20.97 35.14 22.65
N ALA A 150 20.84 36.46 22.72
CA ALA A 150 21.74 37.40 22.08
C ALA A 150 23.07 37.36 22.83
N GLY A 151 24.07 36.68 22.27
CA GLY A 151 25.49 36.95 22.51
C GLY A 151 25.98 37.06 23.96
N GLY A 152 25.30 36.46 24.94
CA GLY A 152 25.70 36.43 26.33
C GLY A 152 25.42 35.03 26.87
N GLY A 153 26.49 34.25 27.10
CA GLY A 153 26.35 32.88 27.59
C GLY A 153 25.49 32.84 28.86
N ALA A 154 24.44 32.03 28.83
CA ALA A 154 23.65 31.77 30.03
C ALA A 154 24.58 31.16 31.08
N ARG A 155 24.69 31.82 32.24
CA ARG A 155 25.43 31.28 33.37
C ARG A 155 24.54 30.20 34.00
N VAL A 156 25.04 28.98 34.01
CA VAL A 156 24.43 27.85 34.72
C VAL A 156 25.46 27.45 35.77
N GLY A 157 25.03 27.36 37.02
CA GLY A 157 25.89 27.01 38.14
C GLY A 157 25.29 25.84 38.88
N ARG A 158 26.13 24.99 39.45
CA ARG A 158 25.69 23.87 40.27
C ARG A 158 26.08 24.16 41.71
N LEU A 159 25.09 24.07 42.61
CA LEU A 159 25.27 24.23 44.05
C LEU A 159 25.18 22.86 44.70
N THR A 160 26.24 22.46 45.40
CA THR A 160 26.24 21.23 46.18
C THR A 160 26.07 21.58 47.65
N LEU A 161 24.99 21.11 48.26
CA LEU A 161 24.73 21.28 49.68
C LEU A 161 25.04 19.96 50.39
N LYS A 162 25.89 20.04 51.42
CA LYS A 162 26.39 18.87 52.16
C LYS A 162 26.09 19.03 53.64
N THR A 163 25.34 18.07 54.17
CA THR A 163 25.10 17.88 55.61
C THR A 163 25.97 16.75 56.13
N THR A 164 25.93 16.44 57.44
CA THR A 164 26.69 15.31 58.02
C THR A 164 26.35 13.97 57.38
N ASP A 165 25.12 13.80 56.87
CA ASP A 165 24.60 12.50 56.43
C ASP A 165 24.24 12.46 54.93
N MET A 166 24.17 13.60 54.25
CA MET A 166 23.70 13.65 52.85
C MET A 166 24.32 14.79 52.02
N GLU A 167 24.59 14.51 50.75
CA GLU A 167 25.04 15.46 49.74
C GLU A 167 23.99 15.56 48.62
N THR A 168 23.55 16.78 48.31
CA THR A 168 22.51 17.04 47.29
C THR A 168 22.96 18.14 46.32
N ASN A 169 22.63 17.95 45.04
CA ASN A 169 23.04 18.83 43.95
C ASN A 169 21.84 19.61 43.42
N TYR A 170 21.98 20.94 43.31
CA TYR A 170 20.96 21.84 42.80
C TYR A 170 21.50 22.60 41.58
N ASP A 171 20.73 22.60 40.50
CA ASP A 171 21.03 23.40 39.31
C ASP A 171 20.45 24.80 39.47
N MET A 172 21.30 25.82 39.32
CA MET A 172 20.94 27.21 39.51
C MET A 172 20.86 27.96 38.17
N GLY A 173 19.77 28.71 38.02
CA GLY A 173 19.58 29.63 36.89
C GLY A 173 20.29 30.98 37.08
N ALA A 174 20.41 31.73 35.99
CA ALA A 174 21.18 32.97 35.92
C ALA A 174 20.81 34.04 36.97
N LYS A 175 19.51 34.18 37.30
CA LYS A 175 19.03 35.17 38.31
C LYS A 175 19.51 34.85 39.73
N MET A 176 19.58 33.56 40.07
CA MET A 176 20.00 33.09 41.39
C MET A 176 21.52 33.27 41.57
N ILE A 177 22.28 33.02 40.50
CA ILE A 177 23.73 33.28 40.43
C ILE A 177 24.03 34.77 40.58
N ASP A 178 23.29 35.64 39.90
CA ASP A 178 23.50 37.09 40.00
C ASP A 178 23.12 37.68 41.37
N GLN A 179 22.18 37.05 42.10
CA GLN A 179 21.89 37.41 43.50
C GLN A 179 23.02 36.95 44.44
N LEU A 180 23.50 35.72 44.28
CA LEU A 180 24.64 35.19 45.07
C LEU A 180 25.93 35.98 44.86
N LEU A 181 26.16 36.52 43.66
CA LEU A 181 27.32 37.37 43.36
C LEU A 181 27.19 38.79 43.92
N LYS A 182 25.97 39.29 44.16
CA LYS A 182 25.72 40.61 44.76
C LYS A 182 25.91 40.60 46.27
N GLU A 183 25.66 39.47 46.92
CA GLU A 183 25.92 39.28 48.34
C GLU A 183 27.38 38.89 48.57
N LYS A 184 28.22 39.87 48.92
CA LYS A 184 29.69 39.70 49.11
C LYS A 184 30.11 38.68 50.19
N HIS A 185 29.17 38.07 50.91
CA HIS A 185 29.47 37.12 51.99
C HIS A 185 29.74 35.68 51.53
N CYS A 186 29.51 35.32 50.27
CA CYS A 186 29.61 33.93 49.80
C CYS A 186 30.92 33.58 49.07
N LEU A 187 31.87 34.51 48.91
CA LEU A 187 33.02 34.33 47.99
C LEU A 187 34.39 34.15 48.66
N ALA A 188 34.49 34.01 49.98
CA ALA A 188 35.78 33.69 50.62
C ALA A 188 35.60 32.98 51.96
N GLY A 189 35.55 31.64 51.94
CA GLY A 189 35.90 30.78 53.08
C GLY A 189 35.23 31.06 54.43
N GLY A 190 34.06 31.70 54.45
CA GLY A 190 33.30 31.97 55.67
C GLY A 190 32.38 30.80 56.01
N VAL A 191 32.53 30.24 57.20
CA VAL A 191 31.58 29.27 57.76
C VAL A 191 30.36 30.06 58.24
N MET A 192 29.23 29.96 57.53
CA MET A 192 27.91 30.24 58.10
C MET A 192 27.41 28.97 58.79
N GLU A 193 26.68 29.11 59.91
CA GLU A 193 26.03 27.98 60.57
C GLU A 193 25.09 27.26 59.58
N GLY A 194 25.48 26.05 59.17
CA GLY A 194 24.80 25.25 58.15
C GLY A 194 25.66 25.07 56.90
N GLY A 195 26.31 23.91 56.79
CA GLY A 195 27.34 23.61 55.79
C GLY A 195 26.94 23.85 54.33
N VAL A 196 27.72 24.70 53.66
CA VAL A 196 27.76 24.80 52.19
C VAL A 196 29.16 24.38 51.76
N VAL A 197 29.24 23.34 50.93
CA VAL A 197 30.50 22.81 50.40
C VAL A 197 30.52 23.09 48.91
N GLU A 198 31.23 24.16 48.55
CA GLU A 198 31.68 24.51 47.19
C GLU A 198 30.59 24.92 46.17
N VAL A 199 30.79 26.11 45.57
CA VAL A 199 29.98 26.62 44.47
C VAL A 199 30.85 26.62 43.23
N VAL A 200 30.54 25.75 42.26
CA VAL A 200 31.26 25.68 40.98
C VAL A 200 30.42 26.38 39.91
N VAL A 201 30.94 27.50 39.39
CA VAL A 201 30.32 28.26 38.30
C VAL A 201 31.07 27.97 37.01
N GLU A 202 30.50 27.14 36.16
CA GLU A 202 31.03 26.89 34.82
C GLU A 202 30.41 27.88 33.81
N ARG A 203 31.26 28.47 32.96
CA ARG A 203 30.77 29.22 31.79
C ARG A 203 30.56 28.25 30.66
N ALA A 204 29.29 28.05 30.27
CA ALA A 204 28.98 27.27 29.07
C ALA A 204 29.62 27.93 27.83
N ALA A 205 30.50 27.19 27.16
CA ALA A 205 31.12 27.62 25.92
C ALA A 205 30.11 27.53 24.75
N GLY A 206 29.93 28.66 24.06
CA GLY A 206 29.52 28.75 22.65
C GLY A 206 28.28 27.98 22.18
N GLY A 207 27.11 28.66 22.21
CA GLY A 207 25.90 28.25 21.48
C GLY A 207 24.66 28.33 22.35
N GLY A 208 24.07 29.52 22.50
CA GLY A 208 22.85 29.70 23.28
C GLY A 208 21.71 28.84 22.74
N ALA A 209 21.19 27.93 23.58
CA ALA A 209 20.01 27.14 23.25
C ALA A 209 18.84 28.08 22.95
N ARG A 210 18.20 27.92 21.80
CA ARG A 210 17.00 28.68 21.45
C ARG A 210 15.86 28.22 22.34
N VAL A 211 15.20 29.15 23.00
CA VAL A 211 13.99 28.91 23.79
C VAL A 211 12.90 29.80 23.22
N GLY A 212 11.66 29.35 23.26
CA GLY A 212 10.55 30.10 22.70
C GLY A 212 9.24 29.76 23.37
N ARG A 213 8.20 30.52 23.07
CA ARG A 213 6.84 30.32 23.55
C ARG A 213 5.89 30.22 22.36
N LEU A 214 5.05 29.20 22.37
CA LEU A 214 4.02 28.95 21.36
C LEU A 214 2.65 29.06 22.02
N THR A 215 1.79 29.89 21.47
CA THR A 215 0.40 30.00 21.91
C THR A 215 -0.50 29.34 20.88
N LEU A 216 -1.22 28.30 21.32
CA LEU A 216 -2.20 27.58 20.49
C LEU A 216 -3.60 27.79 21.06
N LYS A 217 -4.58 27.91 20.17
CA LYS A 217 -6.00 27.97 20.53
C LYS A 217 -6.85 27.00 19.72
N THR A 218 -7.92 26.53 20.33
CA THR A 218 -9.11 25.97 19.69
C THR A 218 -10.24 26.97 19.81
N THR A 219 -11.45 26.64 19.36
CA THR A 219 -12.65 27.44 19.65
C THR A 219 -12.95 27.55 21.14
N ASP A 220 -12.52 26.56 21.92
CA ASP A 220 -12.97 26.35 23.30
C ASP A 220 -11.91 26.72 24.33
N MET A 221 -10.62 26.68 23.97
CA MET A 221 -9.53 26.98 24.89
C MET A 221 -8.28 27.55 24.21
N GLU A 222 -7.43 28.19 25.01
CA GLU A 222 -6.14 28.73 24.61
C GLU A 222 -5.08 28.30 25.63
N ALA A 223 -3.92 27.84 25.16
CA ALA A 223 -2.81 27.42 26.00
C ALA A 223 -1.45 27.90 25.46
N ASN A 224 -0.54 28.11 26.41
CA ASN A 224 0.83 28.52 26.15
C ASN A 224 1.79 27.36 26.40
N TYR A 225 2.65 27.07 25.43
CA TYR A 225 3.65 26.01 25.48
C TYR A 225 5.06 26.60 25.39
N ASP A 226 5.93 26.22 26.33
CA ASP A 226 7.35 26.54 26.26
C ASP A 226 8.06 25.56 25.34
N MET A 227 8.86 26.07 24.41
CA MET A 227 9.50 25.32 23.35
C MET A 227 11.01 25.28 23.54
N GLY A 228 11.56 24.07 23.41
CA GLY A 228 13.00 23.87 23.30
C GLY A 228 13.51 24.05 21.85
N ALA A 229 14.83 24.07 21.70
CA ALA A 229 15.51 24.29 20.41
C ALA A 229 15.02 23.37 19.27
N LYS A 230 14.78 22.08 19.55
CA LYS A 230 14.32 21.10 18.54
C LYS A 230 12.94 21.46 17.96
N MET A 231 12.00 21.91 18.81
CA MET A 231 10.65 22.25 18.38
C MET A 231 10.64 23.57 17.58
N ILE A 232 11.49 24.53 17.98
CA ILE A 232 11.71 25.77 17.24
C ILE A 232 12.26 25.49 15.84
N ASP A 233 13.25 24.60 15.72
CA ASP A 233 13.82 24.22 14.42
C ASP A 233 12.78 23.53 13.52
N GLN A 234 11.87 22.73 14.09
CA GLN A 234 10.75 22.16 13.34
C GLN A 234 9.73 23.20 12.88
N LEU A 235 9.33 24.15 13.73
CA LEU A 235 8.44 25.24 13.34
C LEU A 235 9.03 26.10 12.23
N LEU A 236 10.34 26.36 12.29
CA LEU A 236 11.08 27.09 11.25
C LEU A 236 11.15 26.29 9.94
N LYS A 237 11.37 24.97 10.03
CA LYS A 237 11.40 24.07 8.87
C LYS A 237 10.05 24.05 8.14
N GLU A 238 8.96 23.96 8.89
CA GLU A 238 7.59 23.95 8.36
C GLU A 238 7.03 25.36 8.08
N LYS A 239 7.83 26.41 8.34
CA LYS A 239 7.47 27.83 8.13
C LYS A 239 6.13 28.18 8.77
N VAL A 240 5.95 27.77 10.02
CA VAL A 240 4.73 28.04 10.80
C VAL A 240 4.68 29.52 11.19
N GLN A 241 3.51 30.12 10.99
CA GLN A 241 3.21 31.53 11.29
C GLN A 241 1.93 31.63 12.12
N ALA A 242 1.73 32.79 12.75
CA ALA A 242 0.45 33.11 13.37
C ALA A 242 -0.70 33.02 12.35
N GLY A 243 -1.79 32.38 12.76
CA GLY A 243 -2.95 32.05 11.93
C GLY A 243 -2.85 30.71 11.19
N ASP A 244 -1.76 29.94 11.33
CA ASP A 244 -1.70 28.58 10.80
C ASP A 244 -2.39 27.59 11.76
N VAL A 245 -3.08 26.60 11.21
CA VAL A 245 -3.60 25.45 11.96
C VAL A 245 -2.59 24.32 11.84
N ILE A 246 -2.07 23.85 12.97
CA ILE A 246 -1.02 22.84 13.04
C ILE A 246 -1.42 21.68 13.95
N THR A 247 -0.85 20.50 13.67
CA THR A 247 -0.86 19.35 14.58
C THR A 247 0.56 19.03 15.01
N ILE A 248 0.76 18.86 16.31
CA ILE A 248 2.04 18.48 16.92
C ILE A 248 1.87 17.11 17.54
N ASP A 249 2.65 16.13 17.11
CA ASP A 249 2.77 14.86 17.81
C ASP A 249 3.71 15.05 19.02
N LYS A 250 3.21 14.79 20.22
CA LYS A 250 3.93 15.02 21.48
C LYS A 250 5.11 14.06 21.68
N ALA A 251 5.03 12.84 21.14
CA ALA A 251 6.07 11.83 21.28
C ALA A 251 7.22 12.08 20.30
N THR A 252 6.88 12.35 19.03
CA THR A 252 7.91 12.55 17.99
C THR A 252 8.37 14.01 17.87
N GLY A 253 7.57 14.94 18.39
CA GLY A 253 7.76 16.38 18.20
C GLY A 253 7.51 16.83 16.76
N LYS A 254 6.96 15.96 15.89
CA LYS A 254 6.69 16.25 14.47
C LYS A 254 5.56 17.26 14.35
N ILE A 255 5.79 18.31 13.56
CA ILE A 255 4.80 19.36 13.29
C ILE A 255 4.28 19.20 11.86
N ASN A 256 2.96 19.11 11.70
CA ASN A 256 2.30 19.10 10.40
C ASN A 256 1.40 20.34 10.27
N LYS A 257 1.59 21.13 9.21
CA LYS A 257 0.73 22.29 8.90
C LYS A 257 -0.48 21.83 8.09
N LEU A 258 -1.67 21.89 8.70
CA LEU A 258 -2.94 21.50 8.07
C LEU A 258 -3.43 22.55 7.07
N GLY A 259 -3.24 23.82 7.40
CA GLY A 259 -3.64 24.95 6.57
C GLY A 259 -3.64 26.25 7.35
N ARG A 260 -4.34 27.25 6.82
CA ARG A 260 -4.46 28.59 7.42
C ARG A 260 -5.88 28.83 7.90
N SER A 261 -6.02 29.45 9.08
CA SER A 261 -7.33 29.79 9.65
C SER A 261 -8.06 30.81 8.78
N PHE A 262 -9.37 30.61 8.59
CA PHE A 262 -10.23 31.56 7.90
C PHE A 262 -10.28 32.94 8.58
N ALA A 263 -10.08 32.99 9.91
CA ALA A 263 -10.17 34.22 10.69
C ALA A 263 -9.08 35.25 10.34
N ARG A 264 -7.92 34.80 9.85
CA ARG A 264 -6.77 35.66 9.48
C ARG A 264 -6.43 35.62 7.99
N ALA A 265 -7.37 35.16 7.15
CA ALA A 265 -7.18 35.08 5.70
C ALA A 265 -7.00 36.44 5.02
N ARG A 266 -7.48 37.53 5.64
CA ARG A 266 -7.48 38.90 5.06
C ARG A 266 -6.20 39.70 5.33
N ASP A 267 -5.38 39.30 6.30
CA ASP A 267 -4.24 40.12 6.76
C ASP A 267 -2.97 39.98 5.89
N TYR A 268 -3.01 39.17 4.83
CA TYR A 268 -1.85 38.87 3.99
C TYR A 268 -2.19 38.98 2.50
N ASP A 269 -1.75 40.09 1.88
CA ASP A 269 -1.94 40.41 0.45
C ASP A 269 -1.06 39.59 -0.52
N ALA A 270 -0.15 38.74 0.00
CA ALA A 270 0.84 38.00 -0.79
C ALA A 270 0.76 36.48 -0.61
N THR A 271 -0.45 35.91 -0.54
CA THR A 271 -0.60 34.45 -0.57
C THR A 271 -0.50 33.93 -2.01
N GLY A 272 0.44 33.01 -2.26
CA GLY A 272 0.48 32.24 -3.49
C GLY A 272 -0.83 31.48 -3.73
N GLN A 273 -1.14 31.16 -4.99
CA GLN A 273 -2.42 30.64 -5.50
C GLN A 273 -2.93 29.30 -4.89
N GLN A 274 -2.34 28.76 -3.82
CA GLN A 274 -2.66 27.44 -3.25
C GLN A 274 -2.66 27.39 -1.71
N ALA A 275 -2.97 28.48 -1.00
CA ALA A 275 -3.13 28.38 0.46
C ALA A 275 -4.42 27.60 0.82
N ARG A 276 -4.27 26.41 1.43
CA ARG A 276 -5.40 25.62 1.94
C ARG A 276 -5.92 26.26 3.23
N PHE A 277 -7.16 26.72 3.21
CA PHE A 277 -7.83 27.27 4.39
C PHE A 277 -8.55 26.17 5.17
N VAL A 278 -8.43 26.20 6.50
CA VAL A 278 -8.97 25.21 7.44
C VAL A 278 -9.66 25.97 8.57
N GLN A 279 -10.74 25.41 9.12
CA GLN A 279 -11.41 26.01 10.28
C GLN A 279 -10.58 25.84 11.55
N CYS A 280 -10.79 26.72 12.53
CA CYS A 280 -10.23 26.55 13.86
C CYS A 280 -10.71 25.20 14.44
N PRO A 281 -9.81 24.35 14.94
CA PRO A 281 -10.21 23.11 15.59
C PRO A 281 -11.09 23.39 16.82
N GLU A 282 -12.06 22.52 17.06
CA GLU A 282 -12.93 22.55 18.24
C GLU A 282 -12.47 21.56 19.31
N GLY A 283 -12.90 21.77 20.55
CA GLY A 283 -12.60 20.91 21.70
C GLY A 283 -11.26 21.20 22.36
N GLU A 284 -10.74 20.19 23.06
CA GLU A 284 -9.47 20.27 23.77
C GLU A 284 -8.28 20.34 22.80
N LEU A 285 -7.26 21.13 23.18
CA LEU A 285 -6.01 21.25 22.42
C LEU A 285 -5.25 19.92 22.33
N GLN A 286 -5.25 19.13 23.40
CA GLN A 286 -4.57 17.84 23.45
C GLN A 286 -5.59 16.73 23.26
N LYS A 287 -5.42 15.93 22.21
CA LYS A 287 -6.30 14.81 21.87
C LYS A 287 -5.48 13.53 21.82
N ARG A 288 -6.07 12.43 22.30
CA ARG A 288 -5.52 11.09 22.07
C ARG A 288 -6.08 10.57 20.76
N LYS A 289 -5.19 10.23 19.83
CA LYS A 289 -5.56 9.66 18.55
C LYS A 289 -4.96 8.26 18.46
N GLU A 290 -5.83 7.27 18.31
CA GLU A 290 -5.41 5.92 17.92
C GLU A 290 -5.11 5.95 16.43
N VAL A 291 -3.85 5.70 16.07
CA VAL A 291 -3.42 5.56 14.68
C VAL A 291 -3.22 4.08 14.42
N VAL A 292 -3.99 3.58 13.45
CA VAL A 292 -3.89 2.18 13.02
C VAL A 292 -3.02 2.14 11.77
N HIS A 293 -1.89 1.45 11.87
CA HIS A 293 -1.00 1.22 10.75
C HIS A 293 -1.11 -0.24 10.30
N THR A 294 -1.33 -0.46 9.01
CA THR A 294 -1.28 -1.79 8.43
C THR A 294 -0.02 -1.90 7.58
N VAL A 295 0.86 -2.84 7.92
CA VAL A 295 2.11 -3.13 7.22
C VAL A 295 2.19 -4.60 6.87
N THR A 296 2.82 -4.97 5.77
CA THR A 296 2.98 -6.39 5.40
C THR A 296 4.20 -7.00 6.08
N LEU A 297 4.21 -8.33 6.28
CA LEU A 297 5.39 -9.03 6.81
C LEU A 297 6.62 -8.81 5.93
N HIS A 298 6.44 -8.73 4.61
CA HIS A 298 7.53 -8.48 3.69
C HIS A 298 8.13 -7.07 3.85
N GLU A 299 7.31 -6.05 4.08
CA GLU A 299 7.81 -4.69 4.34
C GLU A 299 8.67 -4.65 5.60
N VAL A 300 8.22 -5.32 6.67
CA VAL A 300 8.98 -5.44 7.91
C VAL A 300 10.30 -6.18 7.68
N ASP A 301 10.31 -7.25 6.87
CA ASP A 301 11.53 -7.96 6.48
C ASP A 301 12.54 -7.05 5.79
N VAL A 302 12.11 -6.35 4.74
CA VAL A 302 13.00 -5.51 3.93
C VAL A 302 13.58 -4.38 4.77
N ILE A 303 12.75 -3.72 5.60
CA ILE A 303 13.18 -2.62 6.48
C ILE A 303 14.26 -3.10 7.46
N ASN A 304 14.09 -4.29 8.05
CA ASN A 304 15.03 -4.83 9.03
C ASN A 304 16.24 -5.54 8.38
N SER A 305 16.20 -5.81 7.08
CA SER A 305 17.29 -6.50 6.38
C SER A 305 18.49 -5.60 6.06
N ARG A 306 18.29 -4.29 5.91
CA ARG A 306 19.30 -3.34 5.42
C ARG A 306 19.17 -1.98 6.10
N THR A 307 20.29 -1.25 6.27
CA THR A 307 20.35 0.08 6.90
C THR A 307 19.51 1.16 6.17
N HIS A 308 19.21 0.95 4.89
CA HIS A 308 18.30 1.77 4.08
C HIS A 308 17.16 0.93 3.47
N GLY A 309 16.68 -0.09 4.18
CA GLY A 309 15.66 -1.01 3.68
C GLY A 309 14.37 -0.33 3.20
N PHE A 310 13.99 0.81 3.80
CA PHE A 310 12.83 1.57 3.34
C PHE A 310 12.94 2.03 1.88
N LEU A 311 14.12 2.45 1.40
CA LEU A 311 14.28 2.83 -0.01
C LEU A 311 14.16 1.63 -0.97
N ALA A 312 14.60 0.45 -0.52
CA ALA A 312 14.55 -0.78 -1.32
C ALA A 312 13.10 -1.19 -1.66
N LEU A 313 12.14 -0.85 -0.80
CA LEU A 313 10.71 -1.04 -1.08
C LEU A 313 10.23 -0.27 -2.33
N PHE A 314 10.85 0.87 -2.63
CA PHE A 314 10.49 1.71 -3.78
C PHE A 314 11.33 1.41 -5.02
N SER A 315 12.58 0.98 -4.85
CA SER A 315 13.44 0.63 -5.98
C SER A 315 13.16 -0.76 -6.53
N GLY A 316 12.53 -1.65 -5.76
CA GLY A 316 12.32 -3.06 -6.12
C GLY A 316 13.56 -3.92 -5.94
N ASP A 317 14.70 -3.34 -5.56
CA ASP A 317 15.97 -4.03 -5.31
C ASP A 317 16.03 -4.58 -3.87
N THR A 318 15.08 -5.45 -3.55
CA THR A 318 15.00 -6.09 -2.23
C THR A 318 16.01 -7.24 -2.09
N GLY A 319 16.42 -7.85 -3.21
CA GLY A 319 17.26 -9.05 -3.25
C GLY A 319 16.68 -10.21 -2.44
N GLU A 320 17.54 -11.18 -2.10
CA GLU A 320 17.17 -12.30 -1.22
C GLU A 320 17.30 -11.92 0.26
N ILE A 321 16.28 -12.26 1.06
CA ILE A 321 16.25 -11.97 2.49
C ILE A 321 16.65 -13.23 3.27
N LYS A 322 17.63 -13.10 4.16
CA LYS A 322 18.11 -14.19 5.02
C LYS A 322 16.99 -14.73 5.92
N SER A 323 16.94 -16.06 6.08
CA SER A 323 15.96 -16.74 6.95
C SER A 323 16.04 -16.30 8.41
N GLU A 324 17.25 -16.05 8.93
CA GLU A 324 17.48 -15.57 10.31
C GLU A 324 16.68 -14.29 10.62
N ILE A 325 16.61 -13.37 9.66
CA ILE A 325 15.88 -12.10 9.82
C ILE A 325 14.37 -12.38 9.87
N ARG A 326 13.88 -13.27 9.01
CA ARG A 326 12.46 -13.68 9.00
C ARG A 326 12.07 -14.37 10.30
N GLU A 327 12.91 -15.25 10.84
CA GLU A 327 12.68 -15.92 12.11
C GLU A 327 12.63 -14.94 13.28
N GLN A 328 13.57 -13.99 13.34
CA GLN A 328 13.56 -12.91 14.34
C GLN A 328 12.29 -12.06 14.25
N ILE A 329 11.85 -11.71 13.04
CA ILE A 329 10.63 -10.93 12.82
C ILE A 329 9.40 -11.74 13.22
N ASN A 330 9.31 -13.00 12.82
CA ASN A 330 8.20 -13.88 13.20
C ASN A 330 8.10 -14.00 14.74
N GLY A 331 9.23 -14.12 15.44
CA GLY A 331 9.28 -14.12 16.90
C GLY A 331 8.74 -12.82 17.51
N LYS A 332 9.18 -11.66 17.02
CA LYS A 332 8.68 -10.35 17.49
C LYS A 332 7.20 -10.13 17.20
N VAL A 333 6.72 -10.57 16.03
CA VAL A 333 5.32 -10.43 15.63
C VAL A 333 4.44 -11.34 16.49
N ALA A 334 4.92 -12.54 16.86
CA ALA A 334 4.25 -13.40 17.82
C ALA A 334 4.17 -12.74 19.21
N GLU A 335 5.25 -12.12 19.69
CA GLU A 335 5.26 -11.36 20.95
C GLU A 335 4.24 -10.19 20.91
N TRP A 336 4.23 -9.38 19.85
CA TRP A 336 3.26 -8.28 19.73
C TRP A 336 1.81 -8.75 19.64
N ARG A 337 1.58 -9.94 19.08
CA ARG A 337 0.26 -10.56 19.05
C ARG A 337 -0.16 -11.04 20.44
N GLU A 338 0.74 -11.64 21.21
CA GLU A 338 0.48 -12.08 22.59
C GLU A 338 0.24 -10.90 23.53
N GLU A 339 0.97 -9.79 23.34
CA GLU A 339 0.78 -8.54 24.08
C GLU A 339 -0.49 -7.75 23.65
N GLY A 340 -1.15 -8.15 22.56
CA GLY A 340 -2.31 -7.44 22.02
C GLY A 340 -2.00 -6.10 21.35
N LYS A 341 -0.72 -5.80 21.08
CA LYS A 341 -0.28 -4.58 20.37
C LYS A 341 -0.45 -4.67 18.86
N ALA A 342 -0.48 -5.89 18.33
CA ALA A 342 -0.64 -6.16 16.91
C ALA A 342 -1.67 -7.26 16.62
N GLU A 343 -2.40 -7.09 15.53
CA GLU A 343 -3.35 -8.07 14.99
C GLU A 343 -2.85 -8.55 13.62
N MET A 344 -2.83 -9.87 13.41
CA MET A 344 -2.48 -10.47 12.12
C MET A 344 -3.70 -10.49 11.20
N ILE A 345 -3.55 -9.93 10.00
CA ILE A 345 -4.59 -9.93 8.97
C ILE A 345 -4.17 -10.91 7.87
N PRO A 346 -4.85 -12.06 7.74
CA PRO A 346 -4.63 -12.93 6.59
C PRO A 346 -5.19 -12.24 5.34
N GLY A 347 -4.30 -11.99 4.37
CA GLY A 347 -4.69 -11.46 3.08
C GLY A 347 -4.93 -12.55 2.04
N VAL A 348 -4.84 -12.14 0.78
CA VAL A 348 -5.02 -13.03 -0.38
C VAL A 348 -3.82 -12.96 -1.29
N LEU A 349 -3.30 -14.13 -1.65
CA LEU A 349 -2.31 -14.31 -2.71
C LEU A 349 -3.02 -14.82 -3.96
N PHE A 350 -3.10 -13.98 -5.00
CA PHE A 350 -3.63 -14.37 -6.30
C PHE A 350 -2.51 -14.69 -7.29
N ILE A 351 -2.51 -15.90 -7.83
CA ILE A 351 -1.58 -16.37 -8.86
C ILE A 351 -2.35 -16.59 -10.16
N ASP A 352 -2.16 -15.72 -11.15
CA ASP A 352 -2.68 -15.92 -12.49
C ASP A 352 -1.80 -16.90 -13.28
N GLU A 353 -2.39 -17.59 -14.25
CA GLU A 353 -1.71 -18.57 -15.10
C GLU A 353 -0.91 -19.63 -14.31
N ALA A 354 -1.50 -20.18 -13.25
CA ALA A 354 -0.81 -21.10 -12.33
C ALA A 354 -0.24 -22.36 -13.02
N HIS A 355 -0.75 -22.75 -14.19
CA HIS A 355 -0.20 -23.84 -15.01
C HIS A 355 1.23 -23.56 -15.55
N MET A 356 1.70 -22.32 -15.44
CA MET A 356 3.07 -21.92 -15.77
C MET A 356 4.06 -22.23 -14.64
N LEU A 357 3.59 -22.60 -13.45
CA LEU A 357 4.44 -23.05 -12.35
C LEU A 357 4.99 -24.45 -12.60
N ASP A 358 6.15 -24.73 -12.01
CA ASP A 358 6.74 -26.07 -11.97
C ASP A 358 6.42 -26.81 -10.68
N ILE A 359 6.76 -28.10 -10.67
CA ILE A 359 6.53 -28.98 -9.51
C ILE A 359 7.21 -28.49 -8.22
N GLU A 360 8.35 -27.81 -8.31
CA GLU A 360 9.06 -27.27 -7.15
C GLU A 360 8.25 -26.12 -6.51
N CYS A 361 7.69 -25.23 -7.34
CA CYS A 361 6.81 -24.16 -6.89
C CYS A 361 5.56 -24.72 -6.20
N PHE A 362 4.92 -25.75 -6.78
CA PHE A 362 3.74 -26.38 -6.19
C PHE A 362 4.06 -27.10 -4.87
N SER A 363 5.19 -27.81 -4.80
CA SER A 363 5.64 -28.46 -3.56
C SER A 363 5.90 -27.43 -2.45
N PHE A 364 6.53 -26.31 -2.80
CA PHE A 364 6.75 -25.20 -1.87
C PHE A 364 5.42 -24.60 -1.37
N LEU A 365 4.48 -24.33 -2.28
CA LEU A 365 3.16 -23.80 -1.94
C LEU A 365 2.35 -24.77 -1.06
N ASN A 366 2.42 -26.07 -1.35
CA ASN A 366 1.72 -27.09 -0.56
C ASN A 366 2.19 -27.09 0.90
N ARG A 367 3.52 -27.00 1.12
CA ARG A 367 4.08 -26.87 2.48
C ARG A 367 3.72 -25.53 3.13
N ALA A 368 3.75 -24.44 2.38
CA ALA A 368 3.47 -23.11 2.93
C ALA A 368 2.00 -22.95 3.36
N LEU A 369 1.07 -23.62 2.67
CA LEU A 369 -0.34 -23.67 3.00
C LEU A 369 -0.63 -24.42 4.32
N GLU A 370 0.29 -25.22 4.85
CA GLU A 370 0.08 -25.93 6.12
C GLU A 370 0.20 -25.01 7.35
N SER A 371 0.69 -23.77 7.18
CA SER A 371 0.76 -22.78 8.25
C SER A 371 -0.62 -22.20 8.58
N GLU A 372 -0.94 -22.07 9.87
CA GLU A 372 -2.18 -21.41 10.33
C GLU A 372 -2.27 -19.93 9.90
N THR A 373 -1.12 -19.27 9.71
CA THR A 373 -1.04 -17.87 9.28
C THR A 373 -0.92 -17.71 7.77
N ALA A 374 -1.05 -18.80 7.01
CA ALA A 374 -0.98 -18.75 5.56
C ALA A 374 -2.12 -17.88 4.99
N PRO A 375 -1.83 -17.00 4.02
CA PRO A 375 -2.86 -16.24 3.33
C PRO A 375 -3.73 -17.19 2.51
N VAL A 376 -4.92 -16.73 2.12
CA VAL A 376 -5.72 -17.49 1.16
C VAL A 376 -5.06 -17.45 -0.20
N VAL A 377 -4.69 -18.61 -0.72
CA VAL A 377 -4.09 -18.71 -2.05
C VAL A 377 -5.19 -18.96 -3.07
N MET A 378 -5.37 -18.01 -3.98
CA MET A 378 -6.28 -18.11 -5.10
C MET A 378 -5.47 -18.26 -6.39
N MET A 379 -5.70 -19.31 -7.15
CA MET A 379 -5.00 -19.58 -8.40
C MET A 379 -5.98 -19.49 -9.57
N ALA A 380 -5.53 -19.02 -10.72
CA ALA A 380 -6.31 -19.05 -11.95
C ALA A 380 -5.61 -19.88 -13.03
N THR A 381 -6.41 -20.65 -13.78
CA THR A 381 -5.92 -21.41 -14.93
C THR A 381 -6.93 -21.39 -16.06
N ASN A 382 -6.41 -21.31 -17.29
CA ASN A 382 -7.18 -21.44 -18.53
C ASN A 382 -6.93 -22.77 -19.24
N ARG A 383 -6.09 -23.65 -18.68
CA ARG A 383 -5.78 -24.96 -19.27
C ARG A 383 -6.62 -26.08 -18.66
N GLY A 384 -7.05 -27.00 -19.53
CA GLY A 384 -7.81 -28.21 -19.18
C GLY A 384 -6.90 -29.31 -18.65
N ILE A 385 -6.37 -30.18 -19.50
CA ILE A 385 -5.34 -31.16 -19.13
C ILE A 385 -4.02 -30.69 -19.74
N THR A 386 -2.99 -30.53 -18.92
CA THR A 386 -1.67 -30.10 -19.39
C THR A 386 -0.56 -30.76 -18.58
N ARG A 387 0.65 -30.74 -19.12
CA ARG A 387 1.84 -31.26 -18.46
C ARG A 387 2.25 -30.37 -17.29
N ILE A 388 2.58 -30.98 -16.15
CA ILE A 388 3.18 -30.25 -15.01
C ILE A 388 4.64 -29.94 -15.38
N ARG A 389 5.03 -28.66 -15.39
CA ARG A 389 6.39 -28.27 -15.77
C ARG A 389 7.41 -28.89 -14.81
N GLY A 390 8.54 -29.35 -15.36
CA GLY A 390 9.56 -30.10 -14.61
C GLY A 390 9.31 -31.61 -14.50
N THR A 391 8.16 -32.13 -14.95
CA THR A 391 7.85 -33.58 -14.94
C THR A 391 7.41 -34.04 -16.32
N ASN A 392 7.24 -35.34 -16.56
CA ASN A 392 6.61 -35.87 -17.80
C ASN A 392 5.11 -36.15 -17.65
N TYR A 393 4.53 -35.90 -16.48
CA TYR A 393 3.14 -36.25 -16.18
C TYR A 393 2.17 -35.15 -16.62
N LYS A 394 1.03 -35.56 -17.17
CA LYS A 394 -0.11 -34.68 -17.43
C LYS A 394 -1.08 -34.76 -16.26
N SER A 395 -1.64 -33.62 -15.89
CA SER A 395 -2.65 -33.53 -14.85
C SER A 395 -3.75 -32.53 -15.22
N PRO A 396 -4.92 -32.60 -14.59
CA PRO A 396 -5.91 -31.53 -14.66
C PRO A 396 -5.26 -30.20 -14.24
N HIS A 397 -5.49 -29.18 -15.05
CA HIS A 397 -5.02 -27.81 -14.88
C HIS A 397 -3.49 -27.62 -14.85
N GLY A 398 -2.70 -28.69 -15.01
CA GLY A 398 -1.25 -28.64 -14.84
C GLY A 398 -0.83 -28.54 -13.38
N ILE A 399 -1.72 -28.90 -12.46
CA ILE A 399 -1.49 -28.87 -11.01
C ILE A 399 -1.30 -30.31 -10.52
N PRO A 400 -0.36 -30.58 -9.60
CA PRO A 400 -0.23 -31.88 -8.94
C PRO A 400 -1.53 -32.32 -8.25
N LEU A 401 -1.88 -33.60 -8.34
CA LEU A 401 -3.15 -34.14 -7.83
C LEU A 401 -3.29 -33.97 -6.31
N ASP A 402 -2.19 -34.11 -5.58
CA ASP A 402 -2.11 -33.92 -4.12
C ASP A 402 -2.49 -32.48 -3.70
N LEU A 403 -2.09 -31.48 -4.49
CA LEU A 403 -2.51 -30.10 -4.25
C LEU A 403 -3.96 -29.90 -4.71
N LEU A 404 -4.34 -30.44 -5.87
CA LEU A 404 -5.68 -30.29 -6.43
C LEU A 404 -6.77 -30.84 -5.49
N ASP A 405 -6.52 -31.95 -4.81
CA ASP A 405 -7.43 -32.55 -3.82
C ASP A 405 -7.65 -31.65 -2.59
N ARG A 406 -6.73 -30.73 -2.31
CA ARG A 406 -6.84 -29.72 -1.23
C ARG A 406 -7.49 -28.42 -1.71
N MET A 407 -7.74 -28.27 -3.02
CA MET A 407 -8.26 -27.04 -3.62
C MET A 407 -9.78 -27.05 -3.76
N ILE A 408 -10.39 -25.88 -3.57
CA ILE A 408 -11.79 -25.63 -3.95
C ILE A 408 -11.80 -25.11 -5.38
N ILE A 409 -12.35 -25.88 -6.32
CA ILE A 409 -12.43 -25.49 -7.73
C ILE A 409 -13.72 -24.71 -7.99
N VAL A 410 -13.58 -23.48 -8.47
CA VAL A 410 -14.68 -22.61 -8.90
C VAL A 410 -14.63 -22.49 -10.43
N PRO A 411 -15.54 -23.18 -11.14
CA PRO A 411 -15.60 -23.09 -12.60
C PRO A 411 -16.25 -21.77 -13.04
N THR A 412 -15.72 -21.22 -14.13
CA THR A 412 -16.30 -20.08 -14.84
C THR A 412 -16.85 -20.54 -16.19
N SER A 413 -17.93 -19.92 -16.63
CA SER A 413 -18.64 -20.28 -17.87
C SER A 413 -18.40 -19.25 -18.97
N PRO A 414 -18.50 -19.60 -20.26
CA PRO A 414 -18.52 -18.59 -21.33
C PRO A 414 -19.68 -17.62 -21.15
N TYR A 415 -19.46 -16.34 -21.47
CA TYR A 415 -20.49 -15.31 -21.37
C TYR A 415 -21.54 -15.46 -22.47
N SER A 416 -22.79 -15.12 -22.16
CA SER A 416 -23.83 -14.99 -23.18
C SER A 416 -23.65 -13.69 -23.96
N GLN A 417 -24.23 -13.60 -25.17
CA GLN A 417 -24.19 -12.37 -25.98
C GLN A 417 -24.78 -11.16 -25.24
N ARG A 418 -25.79 -11.37 -24.39
CA ARG A 418 -26.39 -10.33 -23.55
C ARG A 418 -25.41 -9.84 -22.49
N ASP A 419 -24.69 -10.75 -21.84
CA ASP A 419 -23.67 -10.40 -20.86
C ASP A 419 -22.51 -9.66 -21.53
N LEU A 420 -22.05 -10.11 -22.70
CA LEU A 420 -20.99 -9.44 -23.47
C LEU A 420 -21.37 -8.01 -23.83
N ASN A 421 -22.60 -7.78 -24.28
CA ASN A 421 -23.09 -6.45 -24.60
C ASN A 421 -23.04 -5.51 -23.38
N GLN A 422 -23.51 -5.99 -22.22
CA GLN A 422 -23.49 -5.24 -20.96
C GLN A 422 -22.06 -4.97 -20.48
N ILE A 423 -21.16 -5.95 -20.58
CA ILE A 423 -19.74 -5.78 -20.23
C ILE A 423 -19.12 -4.69 -21.11
N LEU A 424 -19.33 -4.75 -22.42
CA LEU A 424 -18.81 -3.74 -23.35
C LEU A 424 -19.41 -2.35 -23.07
N SER A 425 -20.69 -2.26 -22.70
CA SER A 425 -21.32 -1.00 -22.31
C SER A 425 -20.64 -0.38 -21.08
N ILE A 426 -20.40 -1.17 -20.03
CA ILE A 426 -19.69 -0.70 -18.83
C ILE A 426 -18.26 -0.26 -19.18
N ARG A 427 -17.59 -0.97 -20.09
CA ARG A 427 -16.24 -0.60 -20.56
C ARG A 427 -16.24 0.70 -21.36
N CYS A 428 -17.26 0.96 -22.16
CA CYS A 428 -17.44 2.24 -22.84
C CYS A 428 -17.62 3.38 -21.84
N GLU A 429 -18.43 3.17 -20.78
CA GLU A 429 -18.62 4.15 -19.71
C GLU A 429 -17.31 4.43 -18.95
N GLU A 430 -16.57 3.39 -18.56
CA GLU A 430 -15.29 3.53 -17.85
C GLU A 430 -14.22 4.24 -18.69
N GLU A 431 -14.24 4.07 -20.02
CA GLU A 431 -13.31 4.72 -20.95
C GLU A 431 -13.80 6.08 -21.48
N ASP A 432 -14.89 6.63 -20.92
CA ASP A 432 -15.55 7.87 -21.37
C ASP A 432 -15.80 7.89 -22.89
N CYS A 433 -16.25 6.76 -23.43
CA CYS A 433 -16.46 6.53 -24.86
C CYS A 433 -17.96 6.44 -25.17
N GLN A 434 -18.51 7.47 -25.82
CA GLN A 434 -19.87 7.44 -26.33
C GLN A 434 -19.91 6.62 -27.61
N MET A 435 -20.71 5.55 -27.63
CA MET A 435 -20.80 4.64 -28.77
C MET A 435 -22.25 4.38 -29.14
N SER A 436 -22.54 4.39 -30.44
CA SER A 436 -23.90 4.19 -30.93
C SER A 436 -24.39 2.76 -30.68
N ALA A 437 -25.70 2.58 -30.54
CA ALA A 437 -26.30 1.27 -30.30
C ALA A 437 -25.96 0.25 -31.41
N ASP A 438 -25.88 0.70 -32.66
CA ASP A 438 -25.51 -0.12 -33.80
C ASP A 438 -24.03 -0.53 -33.75
N ALA A 439 -23.14 0.40 -33.36
CA ALA A 439 -21.73 0.11 -33.18
C ALA A 439 -21.50 -0.89 -32.04
N LEU A 440 -22.22 -0.75 -30.92
CA LEU A 440 -22.19 -1.68 -29.81
C LEU A 440 -22.69 -3.08 -30.19
N THR A 441 -23.73 -3.17 -31.02
CA THR A 441 -24.25 -4.44 -31.53
C THR A 441 -23.21 -5.15 -32.40
N VAL A 442 -22.55 -4.42 -33.30
CA VAL A 442 -21.46 -4.96 -34.13
C VAL A 442 -20.28 -5.38 -33.26
N LEU A 443 -19.87 -4.56 -32.30
CA LEU A 443 -18.77 -4.89 -31.40
C LEU A 443 -19.07 -6.13 -30.54
N THR A 444 -20.31 -6.29 -30.08
CA THR A 444 -20.76 -7.47 -29.34
C THR A 444 -20.65 -8.73 -30.20
N ARG A 445 -21.01 -8.63 -31.49
CA ARG A 445 -20.82 -9.73 -32.44
C ARG A 445 -19.34 -10.07 -32.62
N VAL A 446 -18.48 -9.08 -32.79
CA VAL A 446 -17.01 -9.27 -32.85
C VAL A 446 -16.51 -9.98 -31.58
N ALA A 447 -16.96 -9.56 -30.39
CA ALA A 447 -16.58 -10.20 -29.13
C ALA A 447 -17.01 -11.67 -29.02
N THR A 448 -18.12 -12.03 -29.68
CA THR A 448 -18.66 -13.40 -29.70
C THR A 448 -17.89 -14.30 -30.66
N GLU A 449 -17.49 -13.76 -31.82
CA GLU A 449 -16.76 -14.49 -32.87
C GLU A 449 -15.24 -14.59 -32.58
N THR A 450 -14.68 -13.64 -31.82
CA THR A 450 -13.25 -13.56 -31.52
C THR A 450 -12.98 -13.69 -30.01
N SER A 451 -12.66 -12.60 -29.32
CA SER A 451 -12.49 -12.56 -27.87
C SER A 451 -12.96 -11.25 -27.27
N LEU A 452 -13.41 -11.29 -26.02
CA LEU A 452 -13.78 -10.09 -25.26
C LEU A 452 -12.60 -9.12 -25.12
N ARG A 453 -11.37 -9.63 -24.94
CA ARG A 453 -10.16 -8.80 -24.82
C ARG A 453 -9.91 -7.98 -26.09
N TYR A 454 -10.04 -8.62 -27.25
CA TYR A 454 -9.90 -7.95 -28.54
C TYR A 454 -10.97 -6.88 -28.71
N ALA A 455 -12.23 -7.20 -28.42
CA ALA A 455 -13.33 -6.22 -28.51
C ALA A 455 -13.13 -5.01 -27.58
N ILE A 456 -12.61 -5.17 -26.37
CA ILE A 456 -12.30 -4.05 -25.46
C ILE A 456 -11.21 -3.15 -26.06
N GLN A 457 -10.15 -3.71 -26.64
CA GLN A 457 -9.10 -2.92 -27.30
C GLN A 457 -9.63 -2.14 -28.52
N LEU A 458 -10.64 -2.69 -29.20
CA LEU A 458 -11.33 -2.00 -30.29
C LEU A 458 -12.12 -0.76 -29.81
N ILE A 459 -12.59 -0.71 -28.56
CA ILE A 459 -13.28 0.48 -28.01
C ILE A 459 -12.33 1.68 -28.03
N THR A 460 -11.14 1.52 -27.44
CA THR A 460 -10.16 2.61 -27.34
C THR A 460 -9.72 3.09 -28.73
N THR A 461 -9.44 2.14 -29.63
CA THR A 461 -8.98 2.47 -30.99
C THR A 461 -10.10 3.06 -31.86
N ALA A 462 -11.35 2.60 -31.74
CA ALA A 462 -12.50 3.20 -32.43
C ALA A 462 -12.79 4.61 -31.92
N SER A 463 -12.64 4.86 -30.62
CA SER A 463 -12.72 6.20 -30.02
C SER A 463 -11.69 7.16 -30.63
N LEU A 464 -10.45 6.70 -30.83
CA LEU A 464 -9.41 7.51 -31.48
C LEU A 464 -9.74 7.82 -32.95
N VAL A 465 -10.29 6.86 -33.70
CA VAL A 465 -10.73 7.09 -35.09
C VAL A 465 -11.89 8.09 -35.15
N ALA A 466 -12.87 7.97 -34.25
CA ALA A 466 -13.99 8.90 -34.14
C ALA A 466 -13.51 10.32 -33.81
N ARG A 467 -12.57 10.46 -32.85
CA ARG A 467 -11.94 11.75 -32.52
C ARG A 467 -11.20 12.35 -33.71
N ARG A 468 -10.53 11.53 -34.52
CA ARG A 468 -9.84 12.00 -35.75
C ARG A 468 -10.80 12.57 -36.79
N ARG A 469 -12.02 12.03 -36.92
CA ARG A 469 -13.09 12.61 -37.74
C ARG A 469 -13.85 13.75 -37.05
N LYS A 470 -13.38 14.20 -35.87
CA LYS A 470 -14.02 15.23 -35.02
C LYS A 470 -15.44 14.88 -34.59
N ALA A 471 -15.75 13.59 -34.45
CA ALA A 471 -17.02 13.13 -33.93
C ALA A 471 -16.93 12.84 -32.43
N THR A 472 -18.03 13.08 -31.73
CA THR A 472 -18.18 12.82 -30.29
C THR A 472 -18.59 11.38 -30.00
N GLU A 473 -19.37 10.77 -30.90
CA GLU A 473 -19.89 9.41 -30.76
C GLU A 473 -19.25 8.47 -31.78
N VAL A 474 -18.85 7.27 -31.35
CA VAL A 474 -18.31 6.20 -32.18
C VAL A 474 -19.42 5.52 -32.98
N SER A 475 -19.23 5.43 -34.30
CA SER A 475 -20.18 4.87 -35.25
C SER A 475 -19.76 3.46 -35.70
N MET A 476 -20.67 2.75 -36.39
CA MET A 476 -20.37 1.44 -36.97
C MET A 476 -19.20 1.49 -37.96
N GLU A 477 -19.05 2.58 -38.70
CA GLU A 477 -17.97 2.76 -39.68
C GLU A 477 -16.59 2.81 -39.01
N ASP A 478 -16.51 3.44 -37.83
CA ASP A 478 -15.27 3.51 -37.07
C ASP A 478 -14.85 2.11 -36.60
N VAL A 479 -15.78 1.32 -36.06
CA VAL A 479 -15.52 -0.07 -35.63
C VAL A 479 -15.08 -0.94 -36.79
N LYS A 480 -15.75 -0.85 -37.95
CA LYS A 480 -15.37 -1.59 -39.17
C LYS A 480 -13.98 -1.19 -39.66
N LYS A 481 -13.66 0.11 -39.64
CA LYS A 481 -12.35 0.61 -40.05
C LYS A 481 -11.26 0.08 -39.13
N VAL A 482 -11.44 0.14 -37.83
CA VAL A 482 -10.48 -0.41 -36.86
C VAL A 482 -10.33 -1.93 -37.02
N TYR A 483 -11.43 -2.66 -37.19
CA TYR A 483 -11.40 -4.10 -37.44
C TYR A 483 -10.67 -4.50 -38.74
N SER A 484 -10.62 -3.61 -39.72
CA SER A 484 -9.82 -3.83 -40.94
C SER A 484 -8.32 -3.58 -40.72
N LEU A 485 -7.96 -2.68 -39.80
CA LEU A 485 -6.58 -2.30 -39.50
C LEU A 485 -5.90 -3.25 -38.51
N PHE A 486 -6.64 -3.71 -37.51
CA PHE A 486 -6.15 -4.62 -36.49
C PHE A 486 -6.73 -6.01 -36.74
N LEU A 487 -5.88 -7.04 -36.70
CA LEU A 487 -6.27 -8.43 -36.87
C LEU A 487 -6.40 -9.07 -35.48
N ASP A 488 -7.41 -9.93 -35.30
CA ASP A 488 -7.43 -10.86 -34.17
C ASP A 488 -6.48 -12.04 -34.41
N GLU A 489 -6.26 -12.84 -33.36
CA GLU A 489 -5.37 -14.01 -33.40
C GLU A 489 -5.72 -14.97 -34.54
N HIS A 490 -7.00 -15.30 -34.73
CA HIS A 490 -7.40 -16.30 -35.71
C HIS A 490 -7.16 -15.80 -37.14
N ARG A 491 -7.55 -14.56 -37.44
CA ARG A 491 -7.24 -13.92 -38.74
C ARG A 491 -5.74 -13.78 -38.98
N SER A 492 -4.98 -13.45 -37.93
CA SER A 492 -3.52 -13.37 -38.02
C SER A 492 -2.89 -14.74 -38.29
N SER A 493 -3.36 -15.81 -37.63
CA SER A 493 -2.88 -17.17 -37.88
C SER A 493 -3.22 -17.67 -39.29
N GLN A 494 -4.39 -17.31 -39.82
CA GLN A 494 -4.75 -17.62 -41.21
C GLN A 494 -3.82 -16.91 -42.19
N PHE A 495 -3.59 -15.60 -42.00
CA PHE A 495 -2.64 -14.84 -42.79
C PHE A 495 -1.24 -15.48 -42.74
N LEU A 496 -0.75 -15.86 -41.56
CA LEU A 496 0.54 -16.54 -41.43
C LEU A 496 0.62 -17.87 -42.18
N LYS A 497 -0.48 -18.63 -42.24
CA LYS A 497 -0.55 -19.89 -43.01
C LYS A 497 -0.59 -19.66 -44.51
N GLU A 498 -1.30 -18.64 -44.97
CA GLU A 498 -1.38 -18.31 -46.40
C GLU A 498 -0.03 -17.84 -46.97
N TYR A 499 0.76 -17.15 -46.16
CA TYR A 499 2.08 -16.64 -46.53
C TYR A 499 3.23 -17.43 -45.88
N GLN A 500 2.98 -18.68 -45.47
CA GLN A 500 3.94 -19.51 -44.74
C GLN A 500 5.28 -19.64 -45.48
N ASP A 501 5.24 -19.78 -46.80
CA ASP A 501 6.43 -19.92 -47.66
C ASP A 501 7.32 -18.65 -47.66
N GLU A 502 6.76 -17.49 -47.32
CA GLU A 502 7.50 -16.23 -47.22
C GLU A 502 8.08 -16.01 -45.81
N PHE A 503 7.63 -16.78 -44.82
CA PHE A 503 8.11 -16.69 -43.44
C PHE A 503 9.29 -17.65 -43.20
N MET A 504 10.26 -17.19 -42.39
CA MET A 504 11.38 -18.03 -41.97
C MET A 504 10.87 -19.18 -41.09
N PHE A 505 11.55 -20.34 -41.17
CA PHE A 505 11.32 -21.57 -40.40
C PHE A 505 10.27 -22.57 -40.94
N ASP A 506 9.88 -22.52 -42.23
CA ASP A 506 9.21 -23.66 -42.88
C ASP A 506 10.18 -24.83 -43.21
N ASP A 507 11.08 -25.17 -42.29
CA ASP A 507 11.97 -26.34 -42.43
C ASP A 507 11.26 -27.66 -42.03
N GLY A 508 9.96 -27.76 -42.30
CA GLY A 508 9.20 -29.02 -42.26
C GLY A 508 9.24 -29.80 -40.93
N VAL A 509 9.47 -29.13 -39.79
CA VAL A 509 9.59 -29.81 -38.49
C VAL A 509 8.26 -30.47 -38.08
N ASP A 510 7.13 -29.84 -38.38
CA ASP A 510 5.80 -30.42 -38.08
C ASP A 510 5.50 -31.68 -38.90
N ASN A 511 6.03 -31.80 -40.12
CA ASN A 511 5.87 -33.00 -40.95
C ASN A 511 6.69 -34.20 -40.44
N LYS A 512 7.76 -33.98 -39.67
CA LYS A 512 8.52 -35.08 -39.05
C LYS A 512 7.89 -35.62 -37.77
N VAL A 513 7.17 -34.78 -37.02
CA VAL A 513 6.51 -35.20 -35.78
C VAL A 513 5.28 -36.07 -36.08
N GLN A 514 4.47 -35.71 -37.09
CA GLN A 514 3.35 -36.56 -37.52
C GLN A 514 3.80 -37.88 -38.16
N ALA A 515 4.91 -37.91 -38.88
CA ALA A 515 5.42 -39.16 -39.48
C ALA A 515 5.96 -40.15 -38.43
N MET A 516 6.43 -39.67 -37.27
CA MET A 516 6.89 -40.52 -36.18
C MET A 516 5.75 -41.11 -35.34
N GLU A 517 4.61 -40.43 -35.18
CA GLU A 517 3.45 -40.96 -34.44
C GLU A 517 2.65 -42.03 -35.20
N VAL A 518 2.76 -42.08 -36.54
CA VAL A 518 2.11 -43.12 -37.36
C VAL A 518 2.98 -44.37 -37.52
N SER A 519 4.23 -44.33 -37.02
CA SER A 519 5.23 -45.39 -37.21
C SER A 519 5.69 -46.08 -35.91
N GLN A 520 4.86 -46.10 -34.86
CA GLN A 520 5.05 -46.95 -33.67
C GLN A 520 3.79 -47.71 -33.28
#